data_AF-A0AAN7H7X2-F1
#
_entry.id   AF-A0AAN7H7X2-F1
#
_cell.length_a   1.000
_cell.length_b   1.000
_cell.length_c   1.000
_cell.angle_alpha   90.00
_cell.angle_beta   90.00
_cell.angle_gamma   90.00
#
_symmetry.space_group_name_H-M   'P 1'
#
loop_
_entity.id
_entity.type
_entity.pdbx_description
1 polymer ?
#
loop_
_entity_poly.entity_id
_entity_poly.type
_entity_poly.pdbx_seq_one_letter_code
_entity_poly.pdbx_strand_id
1 'polypeptide(L)'
;MAYFYGTWCRLTKDKVYHIRLLRLAPGAYHDPSLGDLVEVSLAEVRGTYIALSYLFIDDKQLMIGANLNAALRQLRSETSATTAWVDAVCINQHDNVERNFQVRLMAEIYESVAMVFSWLGEATGDSATGIEVLNFLAGDCPFDNTSPWNCMPAQELILGLEDILQRTYFQRIWIVQEAAPGRRVRLQVGGLSVEWDAAKDARRFLARIKLLEVSPAWQAGWHLGSVDFRPLRELLEQAVAARARKGGAGTDGPQTVALLDVVHALHMQSTDPRDKIFGLMGLAQPGEVAGFVPDYSGTWEWTYQRLFHHVSRTVMQNPEETWNEDPYRKGEDNWVV
;
A
#
# COMPACT_ATOMS: atom_id res chain seq x y z
N MET A 1 13.64 -0.61 -25.49
CA MET A 1 13.58 0.45 -24.47
C MET A 1 12.14 0.93 -24.39
N ALA A 2 11.60 1.07 -23.17
CA ALA A 2 10.18 1.36 -22.98
C ALA A 2 9.96 2.87 -22.88
N TYR A 3 8.98 3.39 -23.61
CA TYR A 3 8.66 4.82 -23.57
C TYR A 3 7.15 5.02 -23.61
N PHE A 4 6.69 6.14 -23.06
CA PHE A 4 5.32 6.60 -23.12
C PHE A 4 5.25 7.91 -23.90
N TYR A 5 4.17 8.11 -24.65
CA TYR A 5 3.88 9.39 -25.29
C TYR A 5 2.99 10.22 -24.38
N GLY A 6 3.40 11.45 -24.07
CA GLY A 6 2.60 12.38 -23.27
C GLY A 6 3.37 13.64 -22.90
N THR A 7 2.69 14.77 -22.97
CA THR A 7 3.18 16.04 -22.42
C THR A 7 2.70 16.20 -20.99
N TRP A 8 3.62 16.50 -20.08
CA TRP A 8 3.30 16.89 -18.71
C TRP A 8 2.56 18.23 -18.70
N CYS A 9 1.23 18.18 -18.59
CA CYS A 9 0.42 19.36 -18.31
C CYS A 9 0.32 19.51 -16.78
N ARG A 10 0.56 20.73 -16.28
CA ARG A 10 0.45 21.03 -14.85
C ARG A 10 -1.01 20.85 -14.40
N LEU A 11 -1.23 20.07 -13.35
CA LEU A 11 -2.52 20.05 -12.67
C LEU A 11 -2.70 21.42 -11.98
N THR A 12 -3.59 22.25 -12.51
CA THR A 12 -3.84 23.60 -12.02
C THR A 12 -4.78 23.59 -10.80
N LYS A 13 -4.79 24.66 -10.00
CA LYS A 13 -5.53 24.77 -8.73
C LYS A 13 -7.06 24.58 -8.86
N ASP A 14 -7.62 24.76 -10.05
CA ASP A 14 -9.03 24.51 -10.41
C ASP A 14 -9.37 23.01 -10.52
N LYS A 15 -8.35 22.12 -10.49
CA LYS A 15 -8.50 20.66 -10.67
C LYS A 15 -8.11 19.88 -9.41
N VAL A 16 -8.59 20.32 -8.26
CA VAL A 16 -8.27 19.79 -6.91
C VAL A 16 -8.54 18.28 -6.77
N TYR A 17 -9.33 17.63 -7.62
CA TYR A 17 -9.53 16.16 -7.53
C TYR A 17 -9.14 15.40 -8.80
N HIS A 18 -8.27 15.98 -9.63
CA HIS A 18 -7.77 15.30 -10.81
C HIS A 18 -6.49 14.52 -10.52
N ILE A 19 -6.38 13.37 -11.18
CA ILE A 19 -5.21 12.50 -11.19
C ILE A 19 -4.80 12.24 -12.63
N ARG A 20 -3.55 11.81 -12.84
CA ARG A 20 -3.14 11.25 -14.12
C ARG A 20 -3.18 9.73 -14.06
N LEU A 21 -3.69 9.10 -15.10
CA LEU A 21 -3.68 7.66 -15.29
C LEU A 21 -2.84 7.31 -16.50
N LEU A 22 -2.08 6.22 -16.37
CA LEU A 22 -1.32 5.59 -17.41
C LEU A 22 -2.20 4.58 -18.14
N ARG A 23 -2.53 4.85 -19.40
CA ARG A 23 -3.25 3.90 -20.24
C ARG A 23 -2.24 3.03 -20.96
N LEU A 24 -2.06 1.81 -20.46
CA LEU A 24 -1.22 0.81 -21.11
C LEU A 24 -1.91 0.30 -22.38
N ALA A 25 -1.23 0.40 -23.52
CA ALA A 25 -1.70 -0.18 -24.77
C ALA A 25 -1.61 -1.72 -24.70
N PRO A 26 -2.50 -2.47 -25.37
CA PRO A 26 -2.34 -3.91 -25.50
C PRO A 26 -1.04 -4.25 -26.22
N GLY A 27 -0.36 -5.32 -25.80
CA GLY A 27 0.86 -5.77 -26.46
C GLY A 27 1.57 -6.91 -25.74
N ALA A 28 2.40 -7.65 -26.49
CA ALA A 28 3.19 -8.75 -25.97
C ALA A 28 4.24 -8.25 -24.96
N TYR A 29 4.72 -9.08 -24.04
CA TYR A 29 5.61 -8.66 -22.94
C TYR A 29 6.81 -7.80 -23.39
N HIS A 30 7.38 -8.02 -24.59
CA HIS A 30 8.56 -7.28 -25.08
C HIS A 30 8.25 -6.00 -25.88
N ASP A 31 6.99 -5.65 -26.13
CA ASP A 31 6.66 -4.49 -26.96
C ASP A 31 7.17 -3.17 -26.34
N PRO A 32 7.77 -2.25 -27.13
CA PRO A 32 8.47 -1.08 -26.62
C PRO A 32 7.54 0.08 -26.24
N SER A 33 6.41 0.25 -26.94
CA SER A 33 5.40 1.24 -26.59
C SER A 33 4.60 0.72 -25.41
N LEU A 34 4.61 1.45 -24.30
CA LEU A 34 3.80 1.06 -23.15
C LEU A 34 2.43 1.75 -23.16
N GLY A 35 2.30 3.00 -23.64
CA GLY A 35 1.01 3.70 -23.64
C GLY A 35 1.07 5.23 -23.62
N ASP A 36 0.01 5.84 -23.09
CA ASP A 36 -0.19 7.29 -22.96
C ASP A 36 -0.70 7.71 -21.57
N LEU A 37 -0.44 8.98 -21.19
CA LEU A 37 -0.92 9.57 -19.94
C LEU A 37 -2.20 10.39 -20.19
N VAL A 38 -3.22 10.13 -19.38
CA VAL A 38 -4.52 10.81 -19.47
C VAL A 38 -4.85 11.45 -18.13
N GLU A 39 -5.32 12.69 -18.17
CA GLU A 39 -5.81 13.41 -17.00
C GLU A 39 -7.30 13.15 -16.79
N VAL A 40 -7.70 12.81 -15.57
CA VAL A 40 -9.09 12.45 -15.24
C VAL A 40 -9.48 12.96 -13.85
N SER A 41 -10.77 13.15 -13.61
CA SER A 41 -11.31 13.37 -12.27
C SER A 41 -11.37 12.04 -11.50
N LEU A 42 -10.84 12.00 -10.27
CA LEU A 42 -10.85 10.80 -9.42
C LEU A 42 -12.27 10.28 -9.18
N ALA A 43 -13.26 11.18 -9.08
CA ALA A 43 -14.66 10.83 -8.86
C ALA A 43 -15.27 10.04 -10.04
N GLU A 44 -14.81 10.28 -11.27
CA GLU A 44 -15.35 9.66 -12.49
C GLU A 44 -14.75 8.27 -12.76
N VAL A 45 -13.57 7.99 -12.21
CA VAL A 45 -12.80 6.77 -12.48
C VAL A 45 -12.77 5.80 -11.30
N ARG A 46 -13.58 6.02 -10.26
CA ARG A 46 -13.63 5.11 -9.09
C ARG A 46 -13.99 3.69 -9.55
N GLY A 47 -13.12 2.74 -9.23
CA GLY A 47 -13.26 1.32 -9.53
C GLY A 47 -12.92 0.92 -10.97
N THR A 48 -12.34 1.82 -11.78
CA THR A 48 -12.06 1.54 -13.21
C THR A 48 -10.59 1.41 -13.57
N TYR A 49 -9.69 1.67 -12.62
CA TYR A 49 -8.24 1.60 -12.81
C TYR A 49 -7.57 0.73 -11.73
N ILE A 50 -6.34 0.30 -12.01
CA ILE A 50 -5.48 -0.44 -11.08
C ILE A 50 -4.46 0.53 -10.50
N ALA A 51 -4.09 0.41 -9.22
CA ALA A 51 -2.93 1.12 -8.71
C ALA A 51 -1.74 0.17 -8.59
N LEU A 52 -0.59 0.57 -9.11
CA LEU A 52 0.65 -0.19 -9.01
C LEU A 52 1.39 0.22 -7.73
N SER A 53 1.70 -0.78 -6.90
CA SER A 53 2.52 -0.67 -5.70
C SER A 53 3.78 -1.50 -5.92
N TYR A 54 4.96 -0.88 -5.88
CA TYR A 54 6.22 -1.53 -6.28
C TYR A 54 7.40 -0.83 -5.63
N LEU A 55 8.55 -1.51 -5.56
CA LEU A 55 9.78 -0.87 -5.09
C LEU A 55 10.45 -0.08 -6.23
N PHE A 56 10.72 1.20 -6.02
CA PHE A 56 11.58 1.97 -6.90
C PHE A 56 13.05 1.64 -6.56
N ILE A 57 13.71 0.86 -7.42
CA ILE A 57 15.16 0.61 -7.36
C ILE A 57 15.78 1.41 -8.52
N ASP A 58 16.13 2.68 -8.30
CA ASP A 58 17.23 3.40 -8.96
C ASP A 58 17.15 4.92 -8.73
N ASP A 59 18.20 5.52 -8.14
CA ASP A 59 18.36 6.97 -7.87
C ASP A 59 18.58 7.85 -9.13
N LYS A 60 18.18 7.41 -10.32
CA LYS A 60 18.40 8.18 -11.56
C LYS A 60 17.07 8.59 -12.19
N GLN A 61 16.82 9.90 -12.12
CA GLN A 61 15.67 10.63 -12.66
C GLN A 61 15.25 10.15 -14.06
N LEU A 62 13.93 10.07 -14.26
CA LEU A 62 13.23 9.97 -15.57
C LEU A 62 13.54 8.74 -16.45
N MET A 63 14.12 7.70 -15.87
CA MET A 63 14.13 6.36 -16.47
C MET A 63 13.12 5.51 -15.71
N ILE A 64 12.22 4.82 -16.42
CA ILE A 64 11.47 3.73 -15.82
C ILE A 64 12.52 2.70 -15.38
N GLY A 65 12.86 2.67 -14.09
CA GLY A 65 13.81 1.71 -13.55
C GLY A 65 13.44 0.29 -13.97
N ALA A 66 14.42 -0.60 -14.06
CA ALA A 66 14.19 -1.97 -14.58
C ALA A 66 13.02 -2.67 -13.87
N ASN A 67 12.87 -2.43 -12.56
CA ASN A 67 11.78 -2.99 -11.76
C ASN A 67 10.39 -2.45 -12.15
N LEU A 68 10.25 -1.13 -12.34
CA LEU A 68 8.98 -0.55 -12.77
C LEU A 68 8.62 -1.00 -14.19
N ASN A 69 9.61 -1.11 -15.09
CA ASN A 69 9.38 -1.59 -16.44
C ASN A 69 8.91 -3.05 -16.45
N ALA A 70 9.50 -3.92 -15.63
CA ALA A 70 9.05 -5.29 -15.46
C ALA A 70 7.62 -5.35 -14.91
N ALA A 71 7.32 -4.56 -13.86
CA ALA A 71 5.99 -4.47 -13.27
C ALA A 71 4.91 -4.01 -14.27
N LEU A 72 5.21 -2.98 -15.06
CA LEU A 72 4.29 -2.45 -16.08
C LEU A 72 4.05 -3.44 -17.22
N ARG A 73 5.08 -4.21 -17.61
CA ARG A 73 4.93 -5.26 -18.61
C ARG A 73 4.12 -6.43 -18.10
N GLN A 74 4.30 -6.80 -16.82
CA GLN A 74 3.47 -7.83 -16.19
C GLN A 74 2.02 -7.38 -16.05
N LEU A 75 1.79 -6.08 -15.81
CA LEU A 75 0.44 -5.50 -15.71
C LEU A 75 -0.25 -5.36 -17.07
N ARG A 76 0.52 -5.23 -18.17
CA ARG A 76 -0.01 -5.06 -19.53
C ARG A 76 -0.72 -6.32 -19.99
N SER A 77 -1.95 -6.15 -20.48
CA SER A 77 -2.70 -7.20 -21.18
C SER A 77 -2.28 -7.31 -22.64
N GLU A 78 -2.28 -8.53 -23.20
CA GLU A 78 -2.01 -8.75 -24.62
C GLU A 78 -3.19 -8.33 -25.52
N THR A 79 -4.41 -8.31 -24.97
CA THR A 79 -5.65 -8.20 -25.76
C THR A 79 -6.48 -6.95 -25.46
N SER A 80 -6.22 -6.28 -24.34
CA SER A 80 -6.99 -5.14 -23.88
C SER A 80 -6.11 -4.05 -23.29
N ALA A 81 -6.55 -2.80 -23.37
CA ALA A 81 -5.85 -1.70 -22.73
C ALA A 81 -6.02 -1.79 -21.20
N THR A 82 -4.97 -1.48 -20.45
CA THR A 82 -4.99 -1.52 -18.99
C THR A 82 -4.76 -0.11 -18.45
N THR A 83 -5.70 0.42 -17.67
CA THR A 83 -5.54 1.74 -17.04
C THR A 83 -4.94 1.57 -15.65
N ALA A 84 -3.80 2.21 -15.42
CA ALA A 84 -3.04 2.10 -14.18
C ALA A 84 -2.71 3.48 -13.59
N TRP A 85 -2.69 3.59 -12.27
CA TRP A 85 -2.07 4.69 -11.56
C TRP A 85 -0.73 4.22 -11.00
N VAL A 86 0.33 4.99 -11.26
CA VAL A 86 1.71 4.68 -10.87
C VAL A 86 2.32 5.98 -10.36
N ASP A 87 2.55 6.11 -9.06
CA ASP A 87 3.06 7.33 -8.42
C ASP A 87 4.22 8.03 -9.17
N ALA A 88 5.26 7.30 -9.56
CA ALA A 88 6.44 7.84 -10.23
C ALA A 88 6.15 8.38 -11.65
N VAL A 89 5.06 7.95 -12.28
CA VAL A 89 4.67 8.36 -13.64
C VAL A 89 3.50 9.35 -13.61
N CYS A 90 2.57 9.14 -12.69
CA CYS A 90 1.31 9.88 -12.55
C CYS A 90 1.43 11.12 -11.67
N ILE A 91 2.51 11.29 -10.90
CA ILE A 91 2.77 12.48 -10.06
C ILE A 91 4.00 13.22 -10.59
N ASN A 92 3.93 14.55 -10.69
CA ASN A 92 5.08 15.36 -11.08
C ASN A 92 6.06 15.46 -9.92
N GLN A 93 7.04 14.56 -9.93
CA GLN A 93 8.06 14.50 -8.88
C GLN A 93 8.93 15.77 -8.82
N HIS A 94 8.91 16.61 -9.87
CA HIS A 94 9.67 17.87 -9.94
C HIS A 94 8.84 19.11 -9.54
N ASP A 95 7.52 19.00 -9.39
CA ASP A 95 6.67 20.06 -8.84
C ASP A 95 6.25 19.70 -7.41
N ASN A 96 6.93 20.28 -6.43
CA ASN A 96 6.64 20.03 -5.01
C ASN A 96 5.20 20.36 -4.64
N VAL A 97 4.58 21.37 -5.27
CA VAL A 97 3.18 21.72 -5.01
C VAL A 97 2.27 20.59 -5.44
N GLU A 98 2.50 20.06 -6.64
CA GLU A 98 1.74 18.92 -7.16
C GLU A 98 2.01 17.65 -6.36
N ARG A 99 3.27 17.35 -6.04
CA ARG A 99 3.64 16.18 -5.24
C ARG A 99 2.99 16.19 -3.87
N ASN A 100 3.13 17.30 -3.12
CA ASN A 100 2.49 17.46 -1.81
C ASN A 100 0.97 17.26 -1.92
N PHE A 101 0.37 17.75 -3.00
CA PHE A 101 -1.06 17.61 -3.26
C PHE A 101 -1.48 16.16 -3.54
N GLN A 102 -0.80 15.48 -4.47
CA GLN A 102 -1.10 14.09 -4.84
C GLN A 102 -0.81 13.11 -3.69
N VAL A 103 0.23 13.35 -2.87
CA VAL A 103 0.52 12.53 -1.68
C VAL A 103 -0.63 12.54 -0.69
N ARG A 104 -1.31 13.69 -0.50
CA ARG A 104 -2.51 13.75 0.33
C ARG A 104 -3.67 12.92 -0.22
N LEU A 105 -3.75 12.76 -1.55
CA LEU A 105 -4.80 11.97 -2.21
C LEU A 105 -4.49 10.47 -2.26
N MET A 106 -3.25 10.03 -1.95
CA MET A 106 -2.84 8.63 -2.14
C MET A 106 -3.78 7.63 -1.48
N ALA A 107 -4.17 7.86 -0.22
CA ALA A 107 -5.10 6.96 0.47
C ALA A 107 -6.45 6.83 -0.26
N GLU A 108 -6.98 7.92 -0.80
CA GLU A 108 -8.24 7.90 -1.56
C GLU A 108 -8.07 7.26 -2.95
N ILE A 109 -6.93 7.49 -3.61
CA ILE A 109 -6.59 6.87 -4.89
C ILE A 109 -6.53 5.35 -4.73
N TYR A 110 -5.73 4.84 -3.79
CA TYR A 110 -5.58 3.40 -3.53
C TYR A 110 -6.86 2.75 -2.98
N GLU A 111 -7.75 3.50 -2.33
CA GLU A 111 -9.09 3.00 -2.00
C GLU A 111 -10.01 2.90 -3.23
N SER A 112 -9.86 3.82 -4.17
CA SER A 112 -10.78 3.98 -5.30
C SER A 112 -10.43 3.11 -6.49
N VAL A 113 -9.43 2.23 -6.38
CA VAL A 113 -9.02 1.33 -7.46
C VAL A 113 -9.93 0.10 -7.56
N ALA A 114 -9.93 -0.53 -8.73
CA ALA A 114 -10.48 -1.87 -8.92
C ALA A 114 -9.65 -2.93 -8.16
N MET A 115 -8.32 -2.77 -8.16
CA MET A 115 -7.36 -3.65 -7.52
C MET A 115 -6.04 -2.90 -7.29
N VAL A 116 -5.36 -3.20 -6.18
CA VAL A 116 -3.97 -2.83 -5.93
C VAL A 116 -3.08 -3.96 -6.42
N PHE A 117 -2.25 -3.67 -7.41
CA PHE A 117 -1.26 -4.61 -7.93
C PHE A 117 0.07 -4.35 -7.22
N SER A 118 0.44 -5.24 -6.31
CA SER A 118 1.65 -5.16 -5.48
C SER A 118 2.76 -6.01 -6.10
N TRP A 119 3.70 -5.37 -6.79
CA TRP A 119 4.81 -6.04 -7.47
C TRP A 119 6.03 -6.20 -6.55
N LEU A 120 6.41 -7.45 -6.31
CA LEU A 120 7.49 -7.85 -5.42
C LEU A 120 8.80 -8.16 -6.18
N GLY A 121 8.81 -8.00 -7.51
CA GLY A 121 9.95 -8.35 -8.36
C GLY A 121 9.80 -9.71 -9.03
N GLU A 122 10.85 -10.15 -9.73
CA GLU A 122 10.88 -11.44 -10.44
C GLU A 122 10.85 -12.64 -9.49
N ALA A 123 10.40 -13.79 -10.01
CA ALA A 123 10.37 -15.04 -9.26
C ALA A 123 11.77 -15.68 -9.18
N THR A 124 12.05 -16.31 -8.05
CA THR A 124 13.20 -17.20 -7.82
C THR A 124 12.76 -18.66 -7.89
N GLY A 125 13.68 -19.60 -7.65
CA GLY A 125 13.35 -21.02 -7.58
C GLY A 125 12.38 -21.38 -6.45
N ASP A 126 12.39 -20.59 -5.36
CA ASP A 126 11.61 -20.87 -4.14
C ASP A 126 10.27 -20.11 -4.11
N SER A 127 10.09 -19.09 -4.96
CA SER A 127 8.89 -18.24 -4.98
C SER A 127 7.59 -19.02 -5.19
N ALA A 128 7.63 -20.11 -5.96
CA ALA A 128 6.45 -20.94 -6.25
C ALA A 128 5.87 -21.54 -4.95
N THR A 129 6.72 -22.16 -4.15
CA THR A 129 6.35 -22.76 -2.86
C THR A 129 5.83 -21.70 -1.89
N GLY A 130 6.51 -20.54 -1.81
CA GLY A 130 6.03 -19.42 -0.99
C GLY A 130 4.63 -18.95 -1.37
N ILE A 131 4.38 -18.71 -2.65
CA ILE A 131 3.07 -18.28 -3.16
C ILE A 131 2.01 -19.37 -2.98
N GLU A 132 2.35 -20.65 -3.10
CA GLU A 132 1.43 -21.75 -2.83
C GLU A 132 0.97 -21.76 -1.36
N VAL A 133 1.90 -21.63 -0.41
CA VAL A 133 1.57 -21.54 1.01
C VAL A 133 0.71 -20.30 1.30
N LEU A 134 1.06 -19.14 0.73
CA LEU A 134 0.27 -17.92 0.92
C LEU A 134 -1.13 -18.04 0.31
N ASN A 135 -1.30 -18.69 -0.84
CA ASN A 135 -2.62 -18.96 -1.43
C ASN A 135 -3.45 -19.89 -0.55
N PHE A 136 -2.84 -20.94 0.01
CA PHE A 136 -3.52 -21.80 0.98
C PHE A 136 -3.98 -21.02 2.22
N LEU A 137 -3.17 -20.09 2.71
CA LEU A 137 -3.49 -19.25 3.86
C LEU A 137 -4.53 -18.17 3.56
N ALA A 138 -4.52 -17.59 2.36
CA ALA A 138 -5.51 -16.61 1.91
C ALA A 138 -6.89 -17.25 1.66
N GLY A 139 -6.91 -18.51 1.24
CA GLY A 139 -8.13 -19.27 0.94
C GLY A 139 -8.88 -19.84 2.16
N ASP A 140 -9.90 -20.64 1.85
CA ASP A 140 -10.84 -21.20 2.83
C ASP A 140 -10.60 -22.69 3.10
N CYS A 141 -9.51 -23.25 2.56
CA CYS A 141 -9.17 -24.67 2.71
C CYS A 141 -8.98 -25.03 4.19
N PRO A 142 -9.53 -26.17 4.67
CA PRO A 142 -9.32 -26.60 6.04
C PRO A 142 -7.83 -26.95 6.28
N PHE A 143 -7.37 -26.77 7.52
CA PHE A 143 -6.06 -27.26 7.93
C PHE A 143 -6.14 -28.77 8.18
N ASP A 144 -5.80 -29.56 7.16
CA ASP A 144 -5.82 -31.02 7.19
C ASP A 144 -4.56 -31.63 6.55
N ASN A 145 -4.61 -32.91 6.18
CA ASN A 145 -3.50 -33.64 5.56
C ASN A 145 -3.09 -33.09 4.17
N THR A 146 -3.88 -32.21 3.57
CA THR A 146 -3.58 -31.52 2.31
C THR A 146 -2.89 -30.16 2.52
N SER A 147 -2.69 -29.73 3.77
CA SER A 147 -1.97 -28.49 4.06
C SER A 147 -0.53 -28.58 3.54
N PRO A 148 0.05 -27.51 2.96
CA PRO A 148 1.39 -27.55 2.36
C PRO A 148 2.48 -28.13 3.29
N TRP A 149 2.42 -27.80 4.59
CA TRP A 149 3.35 -28.32 5.60
C TRP A 149 3.23 -29.81 5.94
N ASN A 150 2.20 -30.49 5.43
CA ASN A 150 2.07 -31.94 5.52
C ASN A 150 2.49 -32.65 4.22
N CYS A 151 2.66 -31.90 3.12
CA CYS A 151 2.94 -32.44 1.80
C CYS A 151 4.35 -32.11 1.29
N MET A 152 5.02 -31.14 1.92
CA MET A 152 6.32 -30.62 1.48
C MET A 152 7.38 -30.68 2.60
N PRO A 153 8.67 -30.77 2.24
CA PRO A 153 9.76 -30.67 3.22
C PRO A 153 9.78 -29.31 3.92
N ALA A 154 10.03 -29.32 5.24
CA ALA A 154 10.10 -28.09 6.04
C ALA A 154 11.06 -27.03 5.48
N GLN A 155 12.24 -27.46 5.01
CA GLN A 155 13.23 -26.55 4.43
C GLN A 155 12.71 -25.80 3.20
N GLU A 156 11.93 -26.47 2.35
CA GLU A 156 11.36 -25.86 1.13
C GLU A 156 10.31 -24.81 1.48
N LEU A 157 9.49 -25.08 2.51
CA LEU A 157 8.50 -24.14 3.02
C LEU A 157 9.16 -22.90 3.63
N ILE A 158 10.24 -23.09 4.40
CA ILE A 158 11.00 -21.99 4.99
C ILE A 158 11.57 -21.10 3.88
N LEU A 159 12.31 -21.69 2.94
CA LEU A 159 12.92 -20.94 1.84
C LEU A 159 11.87 -20.23 0.99
N GLY A 160 10.77 -20.90 0.66
CA GLY A 160 9.69 -20.29 -0.12
C GLY A 160 9.00 -19.14 0.60
N LEU A 161 8.68 -19.30 1.89
CA LEU A 161 8.06 -18.21 2.67
C LEU A 161 9.03 -17.05 2.89
N GLU A 162 10.30 -17.32 3.19
CA GLU A 162 11.33 -16.29 3.36
C GLU A 162 11.60 -15.53 2.05
N ASP A 163 11.62 -16.21 0.90
CA ASP A 163 11.77 -15.58 -0.41
C ASP A 163 10.70 -14.52 -0.69
N ILE A 164 9.49 -14.67 -0.16
CA ILE A 164 8.42 -13.69 -0.31
C ILE A 164 8.43 -12.65 0.80
N LEU A 165 8.43 -13.09 2.07
CA LEU A 165 8.20 -12.24 3.24
C LEU A 165 9.38 -11.31 3.53
N GLN A 166 10.60 -11.69 3.15
CA GLN A 166 11.80 -10.86 3.36
C GLN A 166 12.08 -9.89 2.21
N ARG A 167 11.24 -9.86 1.17
CA ARG A 167 11.43 -8.94 0.05
C ARG A 167 11.35 -7.50 0.54
N THR A 168 12.24 -6.69 -0.02
CA THR A 168 12.36 -5.24 0.27
C THR A 168 11.06 -4.47 0.05
N TYR A 169 10.13 -5.01 -0.75
CA TYR A 169 8.74 -4.54 -0.79
C TYR A 169 8.22 -4.35 0.64
N PHE A 170 8.10 -5.41 1.44
CA PHE A 170 7.54 -5.37 2.80
C PHE A 170 8.32 -4.52 3.82
N GLN A 171 9.47 -3.94 3.44
CA GLN A 171 10.19 -3.00 4.28
C GLN A 171 9.68 -1.56 4.09
N ARG A 172 8.91 -1.26 3.03
CA ARG A 172 8.43 0.09 2.69
C ARG A 172 7.23 0.50 3.53
N ILE A 173 7.36 1.60 4.27
CA ILE A 173 6.25 2.18 5.04
C ILE A 173 5.02 2.54 4.18
N TRP A 174 5.23 2.93 2.92
CA TRP A 174 4.17 3.32 2.00
C TRP A 174 3.18 2.21 1.66
N ILE A 175 3.54 0.92 1.80
CA ILE A 175 2.62 -0.20 1.54
C ILE A 175 1.36 -0.12 2.41
N VAL A 176 1.47 0.53 3.56
CA VAL A 176 0.33 0.73 4.45
C VAL A 176 -0.71 1.68 3.85
N GLN A 177 -0.33 2.67 3.05
CA GLN A 177 -1.28 3.49 2.27
C GLN A 177 -1.61 2.88 0.89
N GLU A 178 -0.71 2.08 0.33
CA GLU A 178 -0.89 1.50 -1.00
C GLU A 178 -1.80 0.27 -0.97
N ALA A 179 -1.56 -0.69 -0.07
CA ALA A 179 -2.23 -1.98 -0.07
C ALA A 179 -3.31 -2.12 1.02
N ALA A 180 -3.14 -1.50 2.20
CA ALA A 180 -4.12 -1.65 3.28
C ALA A 180 -5.51 -1.05 2.99
N PRO A 181 -5.64 0.12 2.31
CA PRO A 181 -6.94 0.71 1.99
C PRO A 181 -7.63 0.07 0.78
N GLY A 182 -6.88 -0.68 -0.03
CA GLY A 182 -7.35 -1.26 -1.29
C GLY A 182 -8.51 -2.22 -1.06
N ARG A 183 -9.48 -2.26 -1.99
CA ARG A 183 -10.64 -3.17 -1.88
C ARG A 183 -10.26 -4.61 -2.17
N ARG A 184 -9.33 -4.78 -3.12
CA ARG A 184 -8.78 -6.04 -3.61
C ARG A 184 -7.28 -5.86 -3.80
N VAL A 185 -6.48 -6.76 -3.26
CA VAL A 185 -5.01 -6.69 -3.30
C VAL A 185 -4.48 -7.94 -3.96
N ARG A 186 -3.55 -7.77 -4.91
CA ARG A 186 -2.79 -8.85 -5.53
C ARG A 186 -1.30 -8.65 -5.23
N LEU A 187 -0.69 -9.57 -4.48
CA LEU A 187 0.77 -9.67 -4.40
C LEU A 187 1.26 -10.50 -5.60
N GLN A 188 2.15 -9.92 -6.39
CA GLN A 188 2.68 -10.50 -7.62
C GLN A 188 4.20 -10.67 -7.50
N VAL A 189 4.70 -11.86 -7.82
CA VAL A 189 6.11 -12.24 -7.86
C VAL A 189 6.39 -12.94 -9.19
N GLY A 190 7.04 -12.27 -10.14
CA GLY A 190 7.14 -12.76 -11.51
C GLY A 190 5.74 -13.09 -12.08
N GLY A 191 5.55 -14.32 -12.56
CA GLY A 191 4.24 -14.82 -13.02
C GLY A 191 3.32 -15.37 -11.93
N LEU A 192 3.78 -15.44 -10.67
CA LEU A 192 3.05 -16.03 -9.55
C LEU A 192 2.31 -14.96 -8.74
N SER A 193 1.16 -15.30 -8.15
CA SER A 193 0.42 -14.35 -7.33
C SER A 193 -0.41 -14.98 -6.23
N VAL A 194 -0.66 -14.20 -5.18
CA VAL A 194 -1.72 -14.41 -4.20
C VAL A 194 -2.61 -13.17 -4.15
N GLU A 195 -3.91 -13.38 -4.00
CA GLU A 195 -4.91 -12.32 -4.06
C GLU A 195 -5.94 -12.48 -2.94
N TRP A 196 -6.40 -11.37 -2.38
CA TRP A 196 -7.47 -11.36 -1.39
C TRP A 196 -8.29 -10.07 -1.44
N ASP A 197 -9.55 -10.15 -1.02
CA ASP A 197 -10.37 -8.98 -0.77
C ASP A 197 -10.19 -8.47 0.67
N ALA A 198 -10.15 -7.15 0.83
CA ALA A 198 -9.61 -6.52 2.04
C ALA A 198 -10.48 -6.60 3.30
N ALA A 199 -11.71 -7.10 3.22
CA ALA A 199 -12.60 -7.19 4.38
C ALA A 199 -12.64 -8.61 4.98
N LYS A 200 -13.30 -9.54 4.28
CA LYS A 200 -13.51 -10.90 4.78
C LYS A 200 -12.24 -11.73 4.63
N ASP A 201 -11.60 -11.65 3.47
CA ASP A 201 -10.46 -12.50 3.15
C ASP A 201 -9.22 -12.04 3.91
N ALA A 202 -8.96 -10.73 4.01
CA ALA A 202 -7.86 -10.22 4.85
C ALA A 202 -7.99 -10.66 6.32
N ARG A 203 -9.19 -10.60 6.91
CA ARG A 203 -9.41 -11.05 8.29
C ARG A 203 -9.18 -12.55 8.44
N ARG A 204 -9.64 -13.35 7.47
CA ARG A 204 -9.45 -14.80 7.45
C ARG A 204 -7.97 -15.14 7.32
N PHE A 205 -7.28 -14.50 6.38
CA PHE A 205 -5.87 -14.66 6.12
C PHE A 205 -5.06 -14.33 7.39
N LEU A 206 -5.34 -13.19 8.02
CA LEU A 206 -4.74 -12.79 9.28
C LEU A 206 -4.97 -13.82 10.40
N ALA A 207 -6.20 -14.28 10.57
CA ALA A 207 -6.53 -15.27 11.60
C ALA A 207 -5.80 -16.60 11.39
N ARG A 208 -5.66 -17.03 10.12
CA ARG A 208 -4.95 -18.26 9.76
C ARG A 208 -3.45 -18.15 10.02
N ILE A 209 -2.83 -17.01 9.71
CA ILE A 209 -1.43 -16.74 10.08
C ILE A 209 -1.25 -16.78 11.61
N LYS A 210 -2.09 -16.06 12.36
CA LYS A 210 -2.02 -16.05 13.83
C LYS A 210 -2.20 -17.44 14.44
N LEU A 211 -3.09 -18.26 13.86
CA LEU A 211 -3.29 -19.64 14.29
C LEU A 211 -2.04 -20.50 14.07
N LEU A 212 -1.30 -20.29 12.98
CA LEU A 212 -0.01 -20.95 12.78
C LEU A 212 1.02 -20.51 13.80
N GLU A 213 1.19 -19.20 14.01
CA GLU A 213 2.21 -18.66 14.93
C GLU A 213 2.06 -19.21 16.36
N VAL A 214 0.83 -19.47 16.82
CA VAL A 214 0.55 -20.04 18.16
C VAL A 214 0.55 -21.57 18.21
N SER A 215 0.59 -22.25 17.06
CA SER A 215 0.50 -23.71 16.99
C SER A 215 1.82 -24.38 17.43
N PRO A 216 1.81 -25.28 18.43
CA PRO A 216 3.01 -26.06 18.78
C PRO A 216 3.52 -26.92 17.62
N ALA A 217 2.59 -27.38 16.75
CA ALA A 217 2.96 -28.13 15.56
C ALA A 217 3.74 -27.24 14.57
N TRP A 218 3.39 -25.95 14.44
CA TRP A 218 4.18 -25.00 13.64
C TRP A 218 5.56 -24.75 14.23
N GLN A 219 5.60 -24.48 15.53
CA GLN A 219 6.83 -24.11 16.22
C GLN A 219 7.83 -25.27 16.31
N ALA A 220 7.40 -26.41 16.84
CA ALA A 220 8.28 -27.54 17.17
C ALA A 220 8.04 -28.79 16.30
N GLY A 221 6.83 -28.98 15.77
CA GLY A 221 6.52 -30.16 14.94
C GLY A 221 7.15 -30.07 13.55
N TRP A 222 6.76 -29.06 12.77
CA TRP A 222 7.23 -28.81 11.42
C TRP A 222 8.52 -27.96 11.38
N HIS A 223 8.99 -27.45 12.52
CA HIS A 223 10.19 -26.61 12.63
C HIS A 223 10.10 -25.32 11.81
N LEU A 224 8.89 -24.75 11.68
CA LEU A 224 8.61 -23.55 10.90
C LEU A 224 8.52 -22.28 11.77
N GLY A 225 8.81 -22.40 13.07
CA GLY A 225 8.76 -21.30 14.03
C GLY A 225 9.72 -20.14 13.75
N SER A 226 10.74 -20.35 12.93
CA SER A 226 11.68 -19.31 12.50
C SER A 226 11.13 -18.37 11.43
N VAL A 227 10.06 -18.76 10.72
CA VAL A 227 9.50 -17.95 9.63
C VAL A 227 8.84 -16.70 10.20
N ASP A 228 9.33 -15.54 9.77
CA ASP A 228 8.85 -14.25 10.22
C ASP A 228 7.66 -13.74 9.39
N PHE A 229 6.44 -13.96 9.87
CA PHE A 229 5.22 -13.44 9.25
C PHE A 229 4.93 -11.97 9.59
N ARG A 230 5.70 -11.31 10.47
CA ARG A 230 5.44 -9.93 10.89
C ARG A 230 5.16 -8.98 9.72
N PRO A 231 5.93 -8.97 8.61
CA PRO A 231 5.72 -7.97 7.57
C PRO A 231 4.37 -8.09 6.87
N LEU A 232 3.90 -9.32 6.61
CA LEU A 232 2.57 -9.57 6.04
C LEU A 232 1.46 -9.42 7.10
N ARG A 233 1.71 -9.86 8.33
CA ARG A 233 0.75 -9.76 9.42
C ARG A 233 0.41 -8.31 9.75
N GLU A 234 1.41 -7.44 9.85
CA GLU A 234 1.23 -5.99 10.09
C GLU A 234 0.40 -5.35 8.96
N LEU A 235 0.68 -5.69 7.70
CA LEU A 235 -0.11 -5.21 6.57
C LEU A 235 -1.59 -5.64 6.66
N LEU A 236 -1.85 -6.91 6.96
CA LEU A 236 -3.21 -7.44 7.08
C LEU A 236 -3.94 -6.84 8.29
N GLU A 237 -3.25 -6.62 9.42
CA GLU A 237 -3.80 -5.92 10.58
C GLU A 237 -4.23 -4.51 10.22
N GLN A 238 -3.43 -3.77 9.46
CA GLN A 238 -3.79 -2.44 8.99
C GLN A 238 -4.95 -2.47 8.00
N ALA A 239 -5.02 -3.46 7.10
CA ALA A 239 -6.14 -3.60 6.17
C ALA A 239 -7.46 -3.83 6.92
N VAL A 240 -7.45 -4.72 7.92
CA VAL A 240 -8.62 -5.00 8.76
C VAL A 240 -9.01 -3.76 9.58
N ALA A 241 -8.05 -3.05 10.16
CA ALA A 241 -8.29 -1.83 10.94
C ALA A 241 -8.84 -0.68 10.08
N ALA A 242 -8.27 -0.46 8.89
CA ALA A 242 -8.73 0.55 7.94
C ALA A 242 -10.20 0.34 7.55
N ARG A 243 -10.63 -0.92 7.39
CA ARG A 243 -12.03 -1.22 7.09
C ARG A 243 -12.96 -1.05 8.29
N ALA A 244 -12.51 -1.46 9.49
CA ALA A 244 -13.27 -1.29 10.72
C ALA A 244 -13.60 0.18 10.99
N ARG A 245 -12.64 1.10 10.76
CA ARG A 245 -12.83 2.55 10.89
C ARG A 245 -13.93 3.11 9.97
N LYS A 246 -14.13 2.53 8.78
CA LYS A 246 -15.16 2.96 7.82
C LYS A 246 -16.54 2.32 8.03
N GLY A 247 -16.59 1.20 8.74
CA GLY A 247 -17.78 0.35 8.85
C GLY A 247 -18.86 0.81 9.82
N GLY A 248 -18.62 1.88 10.60
CA GLY A 248 -19.58 2.52 11.50
C GLY A 248 -20.57 1.56 12.16
N ALA A 249 -20.13 0.76 13.15
CA ALA A 249 -21.02 -0.15 13.85
C ALA A 249 -20.77 -0.17 15.36
N GLY A 250 -21.78 0.27 16.11
CA GLY A 250 -22.00 -0.08 17.53
C GLY A 250 -21.42 0.90 18.54
N THR A 251 -22.16 1.12 19.62
CA THR A 251 -21.88 2.01 20.77
C THR A 251 -20.66 1.61 21.62
N ASP A 252 -19.77 0.78 21.10
CA ASP A 252 -18.42 0.46 21.61
C ASP A 252 -17.49 0.33 20.39
N GLY A 253 -17.35 1.43 19.65
CA GLY A 253 -16.59 1.47 18.39
C GLY A 253 -15.10 1.19 18.58
N PRO A 254 -14.41 0.64 17.55
CA PRO A 254 -12.98 0.34 17.65
C PRO A 254 -12.21 1.63 17.96
N GLN A 255 -11.47 1.63 19.07
CA GLN A 255 -10.58 2.72 19.49
C GLN A 255 -9.76 3.18 18.29
N THR A 256 -10.06 4.38 17.81
CA THR A 256 -9.30 5.04 16.77
C THR A 256 -7.89 5.31 17.30
N VAL A 257 -6.89 4.68 16.67
CA VAL A 257 -5.50 4.72 17.10
C VAL A 257 -4.89 6.10 16.80
N ALA A 258 -4.23 6.71 17.80
CA ALA A 258 -3.60 8.01 17.62
C ALA A 258 -2.46 7.94 16.60
N LEU A 259 -2.19 9.03 15.86
CA LEU A 259 -1.10 9.07 14.87
C LEU A 259 0.23 8.60 15.48
N LEU A 260 0.53 9.01 16.71
CA LEU A 260 1.75 8.64 17.40
C LEU A 260 1.82 7.14 17.70
N ASP A 261 0.70 6.52 18.09
CA ASP A 261 0.62 5.08 18.34
C ASP A 261 0.82 4.28 17.06
N VAL A 262 0.25 4.73 15.94
CA VAL A 262 0.47 4.11 14.62
C VAL A 262 1.95 4.21 14.21
N VAL A 263 2.54 5.41 14.34
CA VAL A 263 3.94 5.67 14.01
C VAL A 263 4.90 4.89 14.91
N HIS A 264 4.52 4.64 16.16
CA HIS A 264 5.32 3.87 17.11
C HIS A 264 5.19 2.35 16.91
N ALA A 265 3.99 1.86 16.61
CA ALA A 265 3.72 0.44 16.44
C ALA A 265 4.33 -0.15 15.16
N LEU A 266 4.45 0.65 14.10
CA LEU A 266 4.97 0.21 12.81
C LEU A 266 6.49 0.37 12.72
N HIS A 267 7.19 -0.73 12.49
CA HIS A 267 8.66 -0.82 12.44
C HIS A 267 9.23 -0.79 11.02
N MET A 268 8.43 -0.31 10.05
CA MET A 268 8.79 -0.25 8.62
C MET A 268 9.91 0.76 8.35
N GLN A 269 10.68 0.51 7.30
CA GLN A 269 11.77 1.38 6.86
C GLN A 269 11.26 2.50 5.93
N SER A 270 11.95 3.64 5.96
CA SER A 270 11.78 4.71 4.99
C SER A 270 13.13 5.26 4.54
N THR A 271 13.23 5.56 3.24
CA THR A 271 14.43 6.19 2.65
C THR A 271 14.48 7.67 3.03
N ASP A 272 13.33 8.36 2.97
CA ASP A 272 13.16 9.70 3.52
C ASP A 272 12.63 9.60 4.96
N PRO A 273 13.26 10.24 5.97
CA PRO A 273 12.75 10.21 7.34
C PRO A 273 11.31 10.73 7.47
N ARG A 274 10.88 11.65 6.61
CA ARG A 274 9.54 12.26 6.66
C ARG A 274 8.43 11.27 6.33
N ASP A 275 8.73 10.25 5.52
CA ASP A 275 7.76 9.24 5.09
C ASP A 275 7.26 8.40 6.26
N LYS A 276 8.02 8.32 7.35
CA LYS A 276 7.56 7.67 8.58
C LYS A 276 6.31 8.36 9.16
N ILE A 277 6.17 9.65 8.92
CA ILE A 277 4.99 10.43 9.29
C ILE A 277 3.99 10.40 8.13
N PHE A 278 4.40 10.85 6.94
CA PHE A 278 3.48 11.05 5.81
C PHE A 278 2.84 9.75 5.31
N GLY A 279 3.58 8.65 5.29
CA GLY A 279 3.10 7.33 4.91
C GLY A 279 2.12 6.71 5.91
N LEU A 280 2.02 7.23 7.13
CA LEU A 280 1.13 6.71 8.18
C LEU A 280 -0.03 7.64 8.53
N MET A 281 -0.02 8.88 8.05
CA MET A 281 -1.10 9.85 8.29
C MET A 281 -2.48 9.36 7.86
N GLY A 282 -2.58 8.61 6.75
CA GLY A 282 -3.84 8.04 6.28
C GLY A 282 -4.48 7.00 7.22
N LEU A 283 -3.77 6.59 8.27
CA LEU A 283 -4.29 5.68 9.31
C LEU A 283 -4.73 6.39 10.59
N ALA A 284 -4.34 7.64 10.81
CA ALA A 284 -4.69 8.38 12.02
C ALA A 284 -6.14 8.90 11.98
N GLN A 285 -6.63 9.40 13.12
CA GLN A 285 -7.94 10.06 13.16
C GLN A 285 -7.94 11.31 12.27
N PRO A 286 -8.97 11.54 11.43
CA PRO A 286 -9.05 12.73 10.58
C PRO A 286 -8.87 14.04 11.35
N GLY A 287 -9.44 14.15 12.55
CA GLY A 287 -9.25 15.32 13.42
C GLY A 287 -7.84 15.48 13.97
N GLU A 288 -7.12 14.38 14.23
CA GLU A 288 -5.73 14.42 14.68
C GLU A 288 -4.73 14.76 13.58
N VAL A 289 -5.07 14.62 12.30
CA VAL A 289 -4.21 15.04 11.19
C VAL A 289 -4.70 16.32 10.51
N ALA A 290 -5.83 16.87 10.97
CA ALA A 290 -6.40 18.09 10.42
C ALA A 290 -5.39 19.25 10.49
N GLY A 291 -5.13 19.89 9.34
CA GLY A 291 -4.14 20.98 9.23
C GLY A 291 -2.68 20.53 9.20
N PHE A 292 -2.38 19.24 9.45
CA PHE A 292 -1.05 18.69 9.22
C PHE A 292 -0.94 18.23 7.77
N VAL A 293 0.04 18.78 7.07
CA VAL A 293 0.13 18.73 5.61
C VAL A 293 1.50 18.18 5.22
N PRO A 294 1.56 17.15 4.35
CA PRO A 294 2.81 16.71 3.74
C PRO A 294 3.48 17.88 3.01
N ASP A 295 4.72 18.16 3.40
CA ASP A 295 5.55 19.18 2.78
C ASP A 295 6.98 18.67 2.60
N TYR A 296 7.29 18.29 1.37
CA TYR A 296 8.63 17.84 1.01
C TYR A 296 9.60 18.98 0.64
N SER A 297 9.14 20.24 0.64
CA SER A 297 10.00 21.39 0.36
C SER A 297 10.86 21.82 1.55
N GLY A 298 10.39 21.58 2.78
CA GLY A 298 11.14 21.80 4.03
C GLY A 298 12.09 20.65 4.39
N THR A 299 12.96 20.85 5.39
CA THR A 299 13.84 19.79 5.89
C THR A 299 13.06 18.78 6.76
N TRP A 300 13.61 17.58 6.95
CA TRP A 300 12.97 16.56 7.77
C TRP A 300 12.89 16.99 9.24
N GLU A 301 13.89 17.71 9.77
CA GLU A 301 13.89 18.22 11.15
C GLU A 301 12.69 19.13 11.40
N TRP A 302 12.38 20.01 10.44
CA TRP A 302 11.25 20.91 10.52
C TRP A 302 9.91 20.17 10.48
N THR A 303 9.79 19.11 9.67
CA THR A 303 8.60 18.24 9.66
C THR A 303 8.37 17.59 11.03
N TYR A 304 9.44 17.08 11.66
CA TYR A 304 9.35 16.46 12.98
C TYR A 304 9.05 17.49 14.09
N GLN A 305 9.58 18.71 14.00
CA GLN A 305 9.21 19.80 14.91
C GLN A 305 7.73 20.19 14.77
N ARG A 306 7.22 20.26 13.53
CA ARG A 306 5.79 20.49 13.28
C ARG A 306 4.94 19.38 13.87
N LEU A 307 5.34 18.11 13.69
CA LEU A 307 4.62 16.98 14.28
C LEU A 307 4.64 17.08 15.81
N PHE A 308 5.79 17.39 16.41
CA PHE A 308 5.90 17.59 17.86
C PHE A 308 4.93 18.67 18.35
N HIS A 309 4.94 19.86 17.73
CA HIS A 309 4.01 20.93 18.10
C HIS A 309 2.54 20.55 17.89
N HIS A 310 2.26 19.80 16.82
CA HIS A 310 0.92 19.30 16.51
C HIS A 310 0.43 18.35 17.60
N VAL A 311 1.18 17.29 17.89
CA VAL A 311 0.91 16.31 18.95
C VAL A 311 0.89 16.98 20.33
N SER A 312 1.75 17.96 20.60
CA SER A 312 1.75 18.69 21.87
C SER A 312 0.46 19.49 22.07
N ARG A 313 -0.09 20.10 21.01
CA ARG A 313 -1.36 20.83 21.09
C ARG A 313 -2.57 19.89 21.15
N THR A 314 -2.55 18.79 20.40
CA THR A 314 -3.70 17.90 20.27
C THR A 314 -3.78 16.82 21.34
N VAL A 315 -2.66 16.24 21.75
CA VAL A 315 -2.60 15.09 22.68
C VAL A 315 -2.09 15.48 24.07
N MET A 316 -1.05 16.33 24.14
CA MET A 316 -0.44 16.65 25.45
C MET A 316 -1.18 17.75 26.23
N GLN A 317 -1.85 18.68 25.54
CA GLN A 317 -2.57 19.78 26.19
C GLN A 317 -4.04 19.45 26.52
N ASN A 318 -4.70 18.59 25.73
CA ASN A 318 -6.10 18.18 25.94
C ASN A 318 -6.27 16.63 25.82
N PRO A 319 -5.77 15.86 26.80
CA PRO A 319 -5.71 14.39 26.71
C PRO A 319 -7.07 13.65 26.71
N GLU A 320 -8.18 14.33 27.03
CA GLU A 320 -9.53 13.74 27.07
C GLU A 320 -10.43 14.14 25.88
N GLU A 321 -9.94 14.98 24.96
CA GLU A 321 -10.72 15.47 23.82
C GLU A 321 -10.81 14.39 22.72
N THR A 322 -12.01 13.90 22.44
CA THR A 322 -12.25 12.91 21.37
C THR A 322 -12.69 13.61 20.09
N TRP A 323 -11.88 13.49 19.03
CA TRP A 323 -12.07 14.20 17.76
C TRP A 323 -13.13 13.51 16.89
N ASN A 324 -14.40 13.65 17.27
CA ASN A 324 -15.54 13.02 16.59
C ASN A 324 -16.07 13.78 15.37
N GLU A 325 -15.49 14.92 14.99
CA GLU A 325 -15.96 15.72 13.85
C GLU A 325 -14.93 15.76 12.73
N ASP A 326 -15.34 15.28 11.55
CA ASP A 326 -14.67 15.50 10.27
C ASP A 326 -14.77 16.99 9.91
N PRO A 327 -13.68 17.77 9.96
CA PRO A 327 -13.72 19.20 9.69
C PRO A 327 -14.08 19.50 8.22
N TYR A 328 -14.07 18.52 7.33
CA TYR A 328 -14.43 18.69 5.92
C TYR A 328 -15.94 18.55 5.65
N ARG A 329 -16.76 18.23 6.66
CA ARG A 329 -18.22 18.12 6.50
C ARG A 329 -18.96 19.45 6.57
N LYS A 330 -18.27 20.56 6.85
CA LYS A 330 -18.80 21.92 6.68
C LYS A 330 -17.95 22.64 5.65
N GLY A 331 -18.57 22.96 4.52
CA GLY A 331 -17.96 23.69 3.41
C GLY A 331 -17.63 25.13 3.77
N GLU A 332 -16.54 25.34 4.49
CA GLU A 332 -15.94 26.66 4.66
C GLU A 332 -14.46 26.61 4.24
N ASP A 333 -14.21 27.30 3.14
CA ASP A 333 -12.92 27.65 2.59
C ASP A 333 -12.06 28.35 3.65
N ASN A 334 -11.11 27.65 4.27
CA ASN A 334 -10.04 28.30 5.04
C ASN A 334 -8.72 27.57 4.84
N TRP A 335 -8.07 27.85 3.70
CA TRP A 335 -6.63 27.66 3.52
C TRP A 335 -5.92 28.96 3.89
N VAL A 336 -5.23 28.99 5.04
CA VAL A 336 -4.25 30.05 5.34
C VAL A 336 -2.85 29.52 5.02
N VAL A 337 -2.12 30.36 4.28
CA VAL A 337 -0.81 30.18 3.64
C VAL A 337 0.29 29.72 4.59
#